data_AF-Q5C3M0-F1
#
_entry.id   AF-Q5C3M0-F1
#
_cell.length_a   1.000
_cell.length_b   1.000
_cell.length_c   1.000
_cell.angle_alpha   90.00
_cell.angle_beta   90.00
_cell.angle_gamma   90.00
#
_symmetry.space_group_name_H-M   'P 1'
#
loop_
_entity.id
_entity.type
_entity.pdbx_description
1 polymer ?
#
loop_
_entity_poly.entity_id
_entity_poly.type
_entity_poly.pdbx_seq_one_letter_code
_entity_poly.pdbx_strand_id
1 'polypeptide(L)'
;YLTYFKRIMLILMLEFVIFIITCVLSLDNGLARTPPMGWITWQRYQCQFNCSEYPNYCINEKLVKHIADKLILDGWNNLGYRYVIINDCWSTRQRDLKTNELIADHEKFPKGIQSVVQYVHSKNLLFGIYLDYGTKTCSGYPGSMDYLEVDAKSVAKWKVDYVKMDKCNSPVGIQLEGFQNFSRLLNVTGRRIVFSCGYPANVSWLKNPNQGDWG
;
A
#
# COMPACT_ATOMS: atom_id res chain seq x y z
N TYR A 1 42.02 42.74 -1.54
CA TYR A 1 41.35 42.01 -2.64
C TYR A 1 41.38 40.49 -2.48
N LEU A 2 42.55 39.85 -2.41
CA LEU A 2 42.65 38.37 -2.31
C LEU A 2 41.97 37.77 -1.05
N THR A 3 42.10 38.43 0.10
CA THR A 3 41.45 38.05 1.37
C THR A 3 39.93 38.22 1.35
N TYR A 4 39.43 39.23 0.63
CA TYR A 4 37.99 39.48 0.48
C TYR A 4 37.35 38.40 -0.41
N PHE A 5 38.01 38.05 -1.51
CA PHE A 5 37.58 36.98 -2.41
C PHE A 5 37.55 35.61 -1.71
N LYS A 6 38.58 35.29 -0.90
CA LYS A 6 38.61 34.07 -0.07
C LYS A 6 37.47 34.00 0.94
N ARG A 7 37.09 35.14 1.56
CA ARG A 7 35.94 35.20 2.47
C ARG A 7 34.62 34.92 1.76
N ILE A 8 34.40 35.51 0.58
CA ILE A 8 33.18 35.27 -0.21
C ILE A 8 33.10 33.81 -0.64
N MET A 9 34.19 33.23 -1.14
CA MET A 9 34.20 31.80 -1.48
C MET A 9 33.90 30.90 -0.28
N LEU A 10 34.45 31.21 0.90
CA LEU A 10 34.18 30.43 2.11
C LEU A 10 32.70 30.50 2.52
N ILE A 11 32.08 31.69 2.44
CA ILE A 11 30.66 31.88 2.73
C ILE A 11 29.79 31.08 1.75
N LEU A 12 30.06 31.16 0.45
CA LEU A 12 29.32 30.40 -0.57
C LEU A 12 29.48 28.89 -0.40
N MET A 13 30.67 28.40 -0.02
CA MET A 13 30.86 26.98 0.30
C MET A 13 30.09 26.56 1.56
N LEU A 14 30.07 27.40 2.59
CA LEU A 14 29.28 27.15 3.81
C LEU A 14 27.78 27.10 3.50
N GLU A 15 27.27 28.05 2.71
CA GLU A 15 25.87 28.08 2.29
C GLU A 15 25.50 26.85 1.45
N PHE A 16 26.38 26.42 0.52
CA PHE A 16 26.18 25.21 -0.27
C PHE A 16 26.18 23.94 0.58
N VAL A 17 27.08 23.86 1.58
CA VAL A 17 27.11 22.75 2.54
C VAL A 17 25.85 22.73 3.39
N ILE A 18 25.37 23.88 3.87
CA ILE A 18 24.10 23.99 4.62
C ILE A 18 22.91 23.57 3.74
N PHE A 19 22.89 23.95 2.46
CA PHE A 19 21.86 23.55 1.51
C PHE A 19 21.83 22.03 1.28
N ILE A 20 22.99 21.37 1.16
CA ILE A 20 23.05 19.90 1.04
C ILE A 20 22.60 19.22 2.34
N ILE A 21 22.98 19.75 3.51
CA ILE A 21 22.61 19.17 4.82
C ILE A 21 21.11 19.29 5.10
N THR A 22 20.43 20.29 4.51
CA THR A 22 18.99 20.53 4.68
C THR A 22 18.13 19.80 3.64
N CYS A 23 18.73 19.14 2.65
CA CYS A 23 18.00 18.32 1.68
C CYS A 23 17.55 17.00 2.31
N VAL A 24 16.26 16.92 2.66
CA VAL A 24 15.63 15.66 3.06
C VAL A 24 15.30 14.86 1.79
N LEU A 25 15.97 13.72 1.60
CA LEU A 25 15.61 12.75 0.56
C LEU A 25 14.38 11.97 1.04
N SER A 26 13.18 12.47 0.71
CA SER A 26 11.96 11.67 0.84
C SER A 26 11.86 10.66 -0.30
N LEU A 27 11.23 9.51 -0.04
CA LEU A 27 10.96 8.54 -1.09
C LEU A 27 9.87 9.10 -2.02
N ASP A 28 10.30 9.68 -3.14
CA ASP A 28 9.40 10.15 -4.19
C ASP A 28 9.27 9.09 -5.31
N ASN A 29 8.18 8.32 -5.27
CA ASN A 29 7.87 7.33 -6.31
C ASN A 29 7.09 7.91 -7.51
N GLY A 30 6.86 9.23 -7.53
CA GLY A 30 6.15 9.93 -8.59
C GLY A 30 4.64 9.64 -8.67
N LEU A 31 4.05 9.00 -7.66
CA LEU A 31 2.61 8.72 -7.57
C LEU A 31 1.92 9.62 -6.53
N ALA A 32 0.58 9.55 -6.47
CA ALA A 32 -0.24 10.29 -5.51
C ALA A 32 0.02 11.82 -5.46
N ARG A 33 0.41 12.42 -6.60
CA ARG A 33 0.56 13.89 -6.75
C ARG A 33 -0.76 14.64 -6.54
N THR A 34 -1.87 13.96 -6.77
CA THR A 34 -3.20 14.32 -6.28
C THR A 34 -3.72 13.18 -5.40
N PRO A 35 -4.66 13.45 -4.47
CA PRO A 35 -5.25 12.40 -3.64
C PRO A 35 -5.80 11.24 -4.49
N PRO A 36 -5.44 9.97 -4.18
CA PRO A 36 -5.96 8.81 -4.90
C PRO A 36 -7.49 8.72 -4.80
N MET A 37 -8.16 8.63 -5.94
CA MET A 37 -9.62 8.50 -6.02
C MET A 37 -10.01 7.11 -6.52
N GLY A 38 -10.94 6.45 -5.81
CA GLY A 38 -11.35 5.10 -6.16
C GLY A 38 -12.36 4.52 -5.17
N TRP A 39 -12.43 3.20 -5.14
CA TRP A 39 -13.35 2.44 -4.32
C TRP A 39 -12.63 1.36 -3.52
N ILE A 40 -13.07 1.12 -2.29
CA ILE A 40 -12.51 0.09 -1.40
C ILE A 40 -13.61 -0.74 -0.75
N THR A 41 -13.40 -2.05 -0.68
CA THR A 41 -14.41 -3.02 -0.20
C THR A 41 -14.88 -2.83 1.25
N TRP A 42 -13.98 -2.38 2.14
CA TRP A 42 -14.16 -2.50 3.60
C TRP A 42 -15.45 -1.89 4.16
N GLN A 43 -15.74 -0.63 3.85
CA GLN A 43 -16.82 0.07 4.54
C GLN A 43 -18.22 -0.51 4.23
N ARG A 44 -18.39 -1.09 3.05
CA ARG A 44 -19.68 -1.64 2.60
C ARG A 44 -19.79 -3.16 2.80
N TYR A 45 -18.70 -3.89 2.57
CA TYR A 45 -18.70 -5.36 2.51
C TYR A 45 -17.94 -6.01 3.68
N GLN A 46 -17.11 -5.25 4.40
CA GLN A 46 -16.34 -5.70 5.55
C GLN A 46 -15.57 -7.00 5.24
N CYS A 47 -15.58 -7.94 6.18
CA CYS A 47 -15.01 -9.27 6.04
C CYS A 47 -16.09 -10.32 5.73
N GLN A 48 -17.03 -10.04 4.81
CA GLN A 48 -18.00 -11.06 4.39
C GLN A 48 -17.28 -12.13 3.54
N PHE A 49 -16.88 -13.24 4.15
CA PHE A 49 -16.15 -14.32 3.47
C PHE A 49 -17.05 -15.48 3.04
N ASN A 50 -18.31 -15.53 3.48
CA ASN A 50 -19.22 -16.63 3.16
C ASN A 50 -19.86 -16.43 1.77
N CYS A 51 -19.18 -16.93 0.75
CA CYS A 51 -19.66 -16.83 -0.65
C CYS A 51 -20.77 -17.82 -1.01
N SER A 52 -20.97 -18.88 -0.22
CA SER A 52 -22.08 -19.82 -0.43
C SER A 52 -23.41 -19.19 -0.04
N GLU A 53 -23.44 -18.46 1.08
CA GLU A 53 -24.64 -17.79 1.58
C GLU A 53 -24.83 -16.39 0.94
N TYR A 54 -23.74 -15.67 0.71
CA TYR A 54 -23.77 -14.29 0.18
C TYR A 54 -22.95 -14.14 -1.11
N PRO A 55 -23.30 -14.83 -2.21
CA PRO A 55 -22.49 -14.87 -3.43
C PRO A 55 -22.25 -13.51 -4.10
N ASN A 56 -23.14 -12.54 -3.87
CA ASN A 56 -23.07 -11.18 -4.40
C ASN A 56 -22.48 -10.15 -3.44
N TYR A 57 -22.27 -10.51 -2.16
CA TYR A 57 -21.79 -9.59 -1.12
C TYR A 57 -20.51 -10.09 -0.44
N CYS A 58 -20.05 -11.31 -0.74
CA CYS A 58 -18.78 -11.79 -0.23
C CYS A 58 -17.59 -11.20 -0.98
N ILE A 59 -16.44 -11.17 -0.32
CA ILE A 59 -15.17 -10.69 -0.87
C ILE A 59 -14.61 -11.71 -1.88
N ASN A 60 -14.98 -11.56 -3.15
CA ASN A 60 -14.55 -12.46 -4.23
C ASN A 60 -14.22 -11.74 -5.54
N GLU A 61 -13.70 -12.47 -6.51
CA GLU A 61 -13.38 -11.98 -7.85
C GLU A 61 -14.59 -11.34 -8.55
N LYS A 62 -15.80 -11.93 -8.41
CA LYS A 62 -17.02 -11.41 -9.05
C LYS A 62 -17.38 -10.03 -8.53
N LEU A 63 -17.30 -9.81 -7.22
CA LEU A 63 -17.55 -8.51 -6.59
C LEU A 63 -16.57 -7.45 -7.11
N VAL A 64 -15.27 -7.75 -7.13
CA VAL A 64 -14.25 -6.81 -7.62
C VAL A 64 -14.49 -6.45 -9.08
N LYS A 65 -14.77 -7.44 -9.93
CA LYS A 65 -15.06 -7.22 -11.36
C LYS A 65 -16.34 -6.41 -11.56
N HIS A 66 -17.38 -6.70 -10.79
CA HIS A 66 -18.64 -5.95 -10.81
C HIS A 66 -18.42 -4.47 -10.47
N ILE A 67 -17.65 -4.16 -9.43
CA ILE A 67 -17.31 -2.78 -9.09
C ILE A 67 -16.48 -2.11 -10.19
N ALA A 68 -15.49 -2.82 -10.75
CA ALA A 68 -14.70 -2.29 -11.85
C ALA A 68 -15.58 -1.94 -13.07
N ASP A 69 -16.52 -2.81 -13.44
CA ASP A 69 -17.50 -2.53 -14.49
C ASP A 69 -18.36 -1.30 -14.15
N LYS A 70 -18.83 -1.20 -12.90
CA LYS A 70 -19.65 -0.08 -12.44
C LYS A 70 -18.93 1.26 -12.46
N LEU A 71 -17.64 1.29 -12.13
CA LEU A 71 -16.83 2.52 -12.23
C LEU A 71 -16.75 3.04 -13.67
N ILE A 72 -16.81 2.16 -14.67
CA ILE A 72 -16.81 2.53 -16.09
C ILE A 72 -18.22 2.86 -16.58
N LEU A 73 -19.18 1.95 -16.39
CA LEU A 73 -20.53 2.07 -16.95
C LEU A 73 -21.29 3.27 -16.38
N ASP A 74 -21.10 3.57 -15.10
CA ASP A 74 -21.79 4.66 -14.43
C ASP A 74 -20.98 5.98 -14.49
N GLY A 75 -19.83 5.99 -15.17
CA GLY A 75 -19.04 7.21 -15.46
C GLY A 75 -18.15 7.73 -14.33
N TRP A 76 -17.96 6.98 -13.23
CA TRP A 76 -17.10 7.39 -12.12
C TRP A 76 -15.64 7.58 -12.53
N ASN A 77 -15.15 6.77 -13.47
CA ASN A 77 -13.80 6.90 -13.99
C ASN A 77 -13.58 8.24 -14.70
N ASN A 78 -14.60 8.80 -15.36
CA ASN A 78 -14.55 10.12 -16.00
C ASN A 78 -14.44 11.25 -14.97
N LEU A 79 -14.86 10.99 -13.72
CA LEU A 79 -14.72 11.89 -12.57
C LEU A 79 -13.41 11.65 -11.79
N GLY A 80 -12.53 10.76 -12.26
CA GLY A 80 -11.23 10.51 -11.65
C GLY A 80 -11.16 9.30 -10.72
N TYR A 81 -12.24 8.55 -10.49
CA TYR A 81 -12.22 7.33 -9.67
C TYR A 81 -11.59 6.18 -10.45
N ARG A 82 -10.33 5.85 -10.13
CA ARG A 82 -9.52 4.90 -10.90
C ARG A 82 -9.07 3.68 -10.13
N TYR A 83 -9.04 3.71 -8.80
CA TYR A 83 -8.60 2.57 -8.00
C TYR A 83 -9.76 1.65 -7.60
N VAL A 84 -9.57 0.33 -7.70
CA VAL A 84 -10.44 -0.70 -7.10
C VAL A 84 -9.60 -1.49 -6.09
N ILE A 85 -9.89 -1.30 -4.80
CA ILE A 85 -9.06 -1.80 -3.70
C ILE A 85 -9.78 -2.92 -2.96
N ILE A 86 -9.23 -4.12 -2.99
CA ILE A 86 -9.67 -5.19 -2.11
C ILE A 86 -9.05 -4.99 -0.71
N ASN A 87 -9.87 -5.06 0.33
CA ASN A 87 -9.43 -4.92 1.70
C ASN A 87 -9.14 -6.30 2.31
N ASP A 88 -9.12 -6.41 3.63
CA ASP A 88 -8.88 -7.66 4.36
C ASP A 88 -9.78 -8.83 3.87
N CYS A 89 -9.44 -10.05 4.27
CA CYS A 89 -10.22 -11.27 4.03
C CYS A 89 -10.23 -11.79 2.58
N TRP A 90 -9.25 -11.40 1.76
CA TRP A 90 -9.08 -11.92 0.40
C TRP A 90 -8.28 -13.23 0.31
N SER A 91 -7.33 -13.43 1.23
CA SER A 91 -6.40 -14.56 1.22
C SER A 91 -6.96 -15.81 1.89
N THR A 92 -6.23 -16.92 1.80
CA THR A 92 -6.37 -18.10 2.66
C THR A 92 -5.93 -17.78 4.09
N ARG A 93 -6.29 -18.67 5.04
CA ARG A 93 -5.89 -18.55 6.45
C ARG A 93 -4.43 -18.92 6.72
N GLN A 94 -3.73 -19.46 5.72
CA GLN A 94 -2.34 -19.89 5.81
C GLN A 94 -1.57 -19.42 4.57
N ARG A 95 -0.31 -19.07 4.76
CA ARG A 95 0.64 -18.81 3.66
C ARG A 95 1.01 -20.12 2.98
N ASP A 96 1.60 -20.02 1.81
CA ASP A 96 2.24 -21.16 1.17
C ASP A 96 3.39 -21.70 2.03
N LEU A 97 3.38 -23.00 2.31
CA LEU A 97 4.35 -23.63 3.23
C LEU A 97 5.77 -23.70 2.66
N LYS A 98 5.95 -23.52 1.35
CA LYS A 98 7.25 -23.59 0.68
C LYS A 98 7.79 -22.20 0.39
N THR A 99 6.95 -21.30 -0.12
CA THR A 99 7.37 -19.97 -0.57
C THR A 99 7.13 -18.87 0.46
N ASN A 100 6.30 -19.14 1.47
CA ASN A 100 5.75 -18.15 2.40
C ASN A 100 4.90 -17.05 1.73
N GLU A 101 4.56 -17.17 0.45
CA GLU A 101 3.70 -16.21 -0.24
C GLU A 101 2.28 -16.24 0.35
N LEU A 102 1.61 -15.08 0.39
CA LEU A 102 0.17 -15.02 0.60
C LEU A 102 -0.54 -15.68 -0.58
N ILE A 103 -1.51 -16.55 -0.28
CA ILE A 103 -2.30 -17.25 -1.30
C ILE A 103 -3.68 -16.62 -1.36
N ALA A 104 -4.15 -16.30 -2.57
CA ALA A 104 -5.53 -15.94 -2.79
C ALA A 104 -6.41 -17.17 -2.53
N ASP A 105 -7.48 -17.00 -1.77
CA ASP A 105 -8.43 -18.10 -1.54
C ASP A 105 -9.04 -18.55 -2.87
N HIS A 106 -8.84 -19.82 -3.22
CA HIS A 106 -9.18 -20.34 -4.55
C HIS A 106 -10.69 -20.38 -4.81
N GLU A 107 -11.53 -20.50 -3.78
CA GLU A 107 -12.99 -20.47 -3.97
C GLU A 107 -13.46 -19.05 -4.30
N LYS A 108 -12.81 -18.03 -3.72
CA LYS A 108 -13.12 -16.61 -3.94
C LYS A 108 -12.42 -16.05 -5.19
N PHE A 109 -11.21 -16.52 -5.49
CA PHE A 109 -10.30 -16.06 -6.53
C PHE A 109 -9.70 -17.25 -7.30
N PRO A 110 -10.50 -17.97 -8.11
CA PRO A 110 -10.08 -19.24 -8.74
C PRO A 110 -8.88 -19.10 -9.68
N LYS A 111 -8.68 -17.91 -10.28
CA LYS A 111 -7.54 -17.62 -11.16
C LYS A 111 -6.46 -16.77 -10.47
N GLY A 112 -6.55 -16.60 -9.15
CA GLY A 112 -5.63 -15.80 -8.34
C GLY A 112 -5.72 -14.29 -8.59
N ILE A 113 -5.00 -13.52 -7.76
CA ILE A 113 -5.01 -12.05 -7.80
C ILE A 113 -4.55 -11.50 -9.15
N GLN A 114 -3.54 -12.10 -9.78
CA GLN A 114 -3.01 -11.60 -11.05
C GLN A 114 -4.07 -11.57 -12.15
N SER A 115 -5.02 -12.52 -12.18
CA SER A 115 -6.13 -12.50 -13.14
C SER A 115 -7.12 -11.36 -12.87
N VAL A 116 -7.36 -11.04 -11.59
CA VAL A 116 -8.19 -9.89 -11.18
C VAL A 116 -7.52 -8.59 -11.60
N VAL A 117 -6.22 -8.45 -11.35
CA VAL A 117 -5.43 -7.27 -11.75
C VAL A 117 -5.50 -7.06 -13.26
N GLN A 118 -5.28 -8.11 -14.06
CA GLN A 118 -5.38 -8.04 -15.52
C GLN A 118 -6.76 -7.56 -15.99
N TYR A 119 -7.82 -8.02 -15.33
CA TYR A 119 -9.18 -7.58 -15.65
C TYR A 119 -9.40 -6.10 -15.30
N VAL A 120 -8.96 -5.65 -14.12
CA VAL A 120 -9.09 -4.23 -13.72
C VAL A 120 -8.28 -3.33 -14.66
N HIS A 121 -7.07 -3.75 -15.04
CA HIS A 121 -6.24 -3.05 -16.02
C HIS A 121 -6.88 -2.98 -17.41
N SER A 122 -7.58 -4.04 -17.86
CA SER A 122 -8.26 -4.03 -19.17
C SER A 122 -9.42 -3.03 -19.23
N LYS A 123 -9.90 -2.55 -18.07
CA LYS A 123 -10.89 -1.48 -17.93
C LYS A 123 -10.26 -0.09 -17.79
N ASN A 124 -8.94 0.04 -17.94
CA ASN A 124 -8.18 1.27 -17.70
C ASN A 124 -8.29 1.79 -16.25
N LEU A 125 -8.53 0.88 -15.31
CA LEU A 125 -8.54 1.12 -13.86
C LEU A 125 -7.26 0.55 -13.24
N LEU A 126 -7.04 0.86 -11.96
CA LEU A 126 -5.89 0.47 -11.16
C LEU A 126 -6.34 -0.43 -10.02
N PHE A 127 -5.58 -1.47 -9.70
CA PHE A 127 -5.94 -2.43 -8.65
C PHE A 127 -5.15 -2.18 -7.37
N GLY A 128 -5.84 -2.21 -6.23
CA GLY A 128 -5.23 -2.16 -4.91
C GLY A 128 -5.47 -3.41 -4.08
N ILE A 129 -4.52 -3.74 -3.22
CA ILE A 129 -4.59 -4.88 -2.30
C ILE A 129 -4.31 -4.46 -0.85
N TYR A 130 -4.80 -5.25 0.08
CA TYR A 130 -4.59 -5.08 1.51
C TYR A 130 -3.55 -6.05 2.06
N LEU A 131 -2.69 -5.53 2.92
CA LEU A 131 -1.73 -6.25 3.76
C LEU A 131 -1.79 -5.69 5.20
N ASP A 132 -1.09 -6.32 6.13
CA ASP A 132 -0.99 -5.85 7.51
C ASP A 132 0.43 -6.01 8.07
N TYR A 133 1.01 -4.93 8.61
CA TYR A 133 2.30 -4.96 9.30
C TYR A 133 2.12 -5.51 10.72
N GLY A 134 1.76 -6.78 10.83
CA GLY A 134 1.67 -7.52 12.09
C GLY A 134 1.73 -9.03 11.84
N THR A 135 1.55 -9.82 12.90
CA THR A 135 1.53 -11.30 12.78
C THR A 135 0.27 -11.79 12.07
N LYS A 136 -0.83 -11.04 12.20
CA LYS A 136 -2.11 -11.29 11.55
C LYS A 136 -2.77 -9.98 11.15
N THR A 137 -3.60 -10.03 10.11
CA THR A 137 -4.52 -8.94 9.79
C THR A 137 -5.52 -8.70 10.91
N CYS A 138 -6.20 -7.55 10.87
CA CYS A 138 -7.27 -7.24 11.84
C CYS A 138 -8.38 -8.31 11.87
N SER A 139 -8.64 -9.00 10.75
CA SER A 139 -9.60 -10.11 10.66
C SER A 139 -8.98 -11.50 10.83
N GLY A 140 -7.72 -11.57 11.28
CA GLY A 140 -7.04 -12.82 11.62
C GLY A 140 -6.50 -13.63 10.44
N TYR A 141 -6.29 -13.01 9.27
CA TYR A 141 -5.56 -13.62 8.15
C TYR A 141 -4.04 -13.46 8.34
N PRO A 142 -3.17 -14.16 7.59
CA PRO A 142 -1.73 -14.02 7.75
C PRO A 142 -1.25 -12.58 7.53
N GLY A 143 -0.49 -12.04 8.49
CA GLY A 143 0.11 -10.72 8.39
C GLY A 143 1.53 -10.76 7.80
N SER A 144 2.10 -9.59 7.53
CA SER A 144 3.31 -9.40 6.73
C SER A 144 4.58 -9.11 7.51
N MET A 145 4.54 -8.96 8.85
CA MET A 145 5.68 -8.40 9.60
C MET A 145 7.00 -9.18 9.44
N ASP A 146 6.93 -10.51 9.34
CA ASP A 146 8.10 -11.38 9.15
C ASP A 146 8.33 -11.75 7.67
N TYR A 147 7.52 -11.20 6.76
CA TYR A 147 7.44 -11.61 5.35
C TYR A 147 7.47 -10.41 4.38
N LEU A 148 7.94 -9.25 4.83
CA LEU A 148 7.87 -7.99 4.06
C LEU A 148 8.51 -8.09 2.67
N GLU A 149 9.67 -8.73 2.56
CA GLU A 149 10.36 -8.87 1.27
C GLU A 149 9.59 -9.79 0.32
N VAL A 150 9.06 -10.91 0.84
CA VAL A 150 8.23 -11.84 0.07
C VAL A 150 6.98 -11.13 -0.43
N ASP A 151 6.26 -10.45 0.46
CA ASP A 151 5.01 -9.79 0.12
C ASP A 151 5.22 -8.61 -0.84
N ALA A 152 6.30 -7.83 -0.69
CA ALA A 152 6.66 -6.78 -1.64
C ALA A 152 6.90 -7.35 -3.05
N LYS A 153 7.65 -8.45 -3.15
CA LYS A 153 7.88 -9.15 -4.43
C LYS A 153 6.57 -9.70 -5.00
N SER A 154 5.70 -10.28 -4.18
CA SER A 154 4.42 -10.83 -4.62
C SER A 154 3.49 -9.75 -5.19
N VAL A 155 3.31 -8.62 -4.51
CA VAL A 155 2.44 -7.54 -5.03
C VAL A 155 2.97 -6.93 -6.33
N ALA A 156 4.29 -6.82 -6.47
CA ALA A 156 4.91 -6.37 -7.73
C ALA A 156 4.74 -7.40 -8.86
N LYS A 157 4.96 -8.69 -8.56
CA LYS A 157 4.75 -9.83 -9.49
C LYS A 157 3.31 -9.88 -10.00
N TRP A 158 2.33 -9.66 -9.14
CA TRP A 158 0.91 -9.60 -9.51
C TRP A 158 0.52 -8.32 -10.25
N LYS A 159 1.43 -7.34 -10.34
CA LYS A 159 1.21 -6.01 -10.94
C LYS A 159 0.17 -5.15 -10.20
N VAL A 160 0.15 -5.22 -8.87
CA VAL A 160 -0.69 -4.35 -8.03
C VAL A 160 -0.25 -2.88 -8.15
N ASP A 161 -1.18 -1.93 -8.10
CA ASP A 161 -0.90 -0.48 -8.22
C ASP A 161 -0.97 0.27 -6.89
N TYR A 162 -1.62 -0.32 -5.89
CA TYR A 162 -1.87 0.28 -4.58
C TYR A 162 -1.79 -0.78 -3.48
N VAL A 163 -1.08 -0.50 -2.40
CA VAL A 163 -1.08 -1.34 -1.20
C VAL A 163 -1.61 -0.53 -0.02
N LYS A 164 -2.70 -0.97 0.59
CA LYS A 164 -3.10 -0.55 1.93
C LYS A 164 -2.43 -1.48 2.93
N MET A 165 -1.67 -0.94 3.88
CA MET A 165 -1.04 -1.70 4.95
C MET A 165 -1.54 -1.21 6.30
N ASP A 166 -2.31 -2.04 7.01
CA ASP A 166 -2.67 -1.77 8.40
C ASP A 166 -1.59 -2.33 9.35
N LYS A 167 -1.86 -2.40 10.65
CA LYS A 167 -0.86 -2.69 11.69
C LYS A 167 -1.44 -3.45 12.89
N CYS A 168 -2.49 -4.23 12.67
CA CYS A 168 -3.10 -5.03 13.72
C CYS A 168 -2.12 -6.12 14.16
N ASN A 169 -2.19 -6.54 15.43
CA ASN A 169 -1.30 -7.60 15.96
C ASN A 169 0.21 -7.30 15.77
N SER A 170 0.57 -6.03 15.91
CA SER A 170 1.93 -5.51 15.72
C SER A 170 2.43 -4.76 16.97
N PRO A 171 3.65 -5.01 17.46
CA PRO A 171 4.21 -4.26 18.57
C PRO A 171 4.41 -2.78 18.20
N VAL A 172 3.88 -1.85 19.01
CA VAL A 172 3.88 -0.40 18.72
C VAL A 172 5.29 0.14 18.45
N GLY A 173 6.31 -0.35 19.17
CA GLY A 173 7.68 0.15 19.10
C GLY A 173 8.40 -0.09 17.76
N ILE A 174 7.92 -1.01 16.92
CA ILE A 174 8.58 -1.39 15.66
C ILE A 174 7.76 -0.99 14.42
N GLN A 175 6.58 -0.40 14.59
CA GLN A 175 5.68 -0.04 13.49
C GLN A 175 6.35 0.93 12.50
N LEU A 176 6.93 2.03 12.99
CA LEU A 176 7.55 3.03 12.11
C LEU A 176 8.64 2.41 11.21
N GLU A 177 9.56 1.66 11.82
CA GLU A 177 10.65 0.99 11.09
C GLU A 177 10.11 -0.03 10.08
N GLY A 178 9.10 -0.81 10.47
CA GLY A 178 8.44 -1.77 9.59
C GLY A 178 7.83 -1.16 8.34
N PHE A 179 7.06 -0.08 8.50
CA PHE A 179 6.45 0.65 7.38
C PHE A 179 7.52 1.28 6.48
N GLN A 180 8.57 1.88 7.06
CA GLN A 180 9.70 2.41 6.29
C GLN A 180 10.44 1.31 5.52
N ASN A 181 10.66 0.15 6.15
CA ASN A 181 11.30 -1.00 5.50
C ASN A 181 10.44 -1.50 4.33
N PHE A 182 9.15 -1.69 4.54
CA PHE A 182 8.24 -2.12 3.46
C PHE A 182 8.18 -1.11 2.32
N SER A 183 8.19 0.20 2.62
CA SER A 183 8.27 1.26 1.61
C SER A 183 9.53 1.15 0.74
N ARG A 184 10.70 0.88 1.34
CA ARG A 184 11.95 0.63 0.59
C ARG A 184 11.86 -0.65 -0.23
N LEU A 185 11.32 -1.73 0.34
CA LEU A 185 11.17 -3.01 -0.35
C LEU A 185 10.24 -2.90 -1.57
N LEU A 186 9.13 -2.15 -1.48
CA LEU A 186 8.30 -1.84 -2.64
C LEU A 186 9.08 -1.10 -3.74
N ASN A 187 9.90 -0.11 -3.37
CA ASN A 187 10.72 0.63 -4.34
C ASN A 187 11.75 -0.27 -5.05
N VAL A 188 12.38 -1.20 -4.32
CA VAL A 188 13.36 -2.16 -4.87
C VAL A 188 12.74 -3.07 -5.93
N THR A 189 11.43 -3.32 -5.90
CA THR A 189 10.77 -4.12 -6.94
C THR A 189 10.78 -3.47 -8.32
N GLY A 190 11.05 -2.16 -8.41
CA GLY A 190 11.00 -1.38 -9.64
C GLY A 190 9.58 -1.07 -10.14
N ARG A 191 8.53 -1.60 -9.49
CA ARG A 191 7.15 -1.24 -9.77
C ARG A 191 6.73 -0.05 -8.92
N ARG A 192 6.20 0.99 -9.56
CA ARG A 192 5.58 2.12 -8.85
C ARG A 192 4.25 1.68 -8.26
N ILE A 193 4.14 1.72 -6.93
CA ILE A 193 2.97 1.29 -6.16
C ILE A 193 2.63 2.39 -5.17
N VAL A 194 1.37 2.84 -5.13
CA VAL A 194 0.89 3.74 -4.07
C VAL A 194 0.91 2.99 -2.75
N PHE A 195 1.60 3.52 -1.74
CA PHE A 195 1.65 2.91 -0.42
C PHE A 195 0.82 3.71 0.57
N SER A 196 -0.30 3.13 1.02
CA SER A 196 -1.17 3.71 2.04
C SER A 196 -0.85 3.11 3.40
N CYS A 197 -0.27 3.94 4.25
CA CYS A 197 0.18 3.56 5.57
C CYS A 197 -0.95 3.70 6.60
N GLY A 198 -1.29 2.62 7.30
CA GLY A 198 -2.14 2.64 8.49
C GLY A 198 -1.45 3.25 9.72
N TYR A 199 -0.13 3.39 9.71
CA TYR A 199 0.58 4.31 10.60
C TYR A 199 0.41 5.74 10.08
N PRO A 200 0.06 6.75 10.91
CA PRO A 200 0.13 6.80 12.38
C PRO A 200 -1.23 6.60 13.08
N ALA A 201 -2.23 5.97 12.46
CA ALA A 201 -3.55 5.83 13.09
C ALA A 201 -3.44 5.19 14.48
N ASN A 202 -4.19 5.72 15.46
CA ASN A 202 -4.18 5.27 16.85
C ASN A 202 -2.80 5.33 17.55
N VAL A 203 -1.82 6.02 16.98
CA VAL A 203 -0.64 6.50 17.72
C VAL A 203 -1.05 7.82 18.34
N SER A 204 -0.97 7.90 19.67
CA SER A 204 -1.34 9.13 20.39
C SER A 204 -0.35 10.24 20.05
N TRP A 205 -0.57 11.01 18.99
CA TRP A 205 0.23 12.19 18.64
C TRP A 205 0.33 13.19 19.80
N LEU A 206 -0.68 13.21 20.69
CA LEU A 206 -0.68 14.01 21.93
C LEU A 206 0.43 13.62 22.92
N LYS A 207 0.97 12.40 22.82
CA LYS A 207 2.04 11.91 23.70
C LYS A 207 3.41 11.98 23.05
N ASN A 208 3.49 12.20 21.74
CA ASN A 208 4.75 12.28 21.02
C ASN A 208 4.59 13.13 19.74
N PRO A 209 4.70 14.47 19.85
CA PRO A 209 4.47 15.41 18.73
C PRO A 209 5.35 15.09 17.50
N ASN A 210 6.56 14.60 17.75
CA ASN A 210 7.55 14.26 16.72
C ASN A 210 7.21 12.98 15.92
N GLN A 211 6.17 12.23 16.31
CA GLN A 211 5.69 11.07 15.54
C GLN A 211 4.63 11.42 14.49
N GLY A 212 4.04 12.63 14.59
CA GLY A 212 3.06 13.14 13.63
C GLY A 212 3.70 13.90 12.45
N ASP A 213 4.92 14.40 12.65
CA ASP A 213 5.71 15.01 11.57
C ASP A 213 6.46 13.93 10.79
N TRP A 214 5.98 13.69 9.58
CA TRP A 214 6.78 13.07 8.53
C TRP A 214 7.79 14.13 8.08
N GLY A 215 8.97 14.13 8.71
CA GLY A 215 10.04 15.09 8.45
C GLY A 215 10.34 15.31 6.97
#